data_AF-A0A962QGS0-F1
#
_entry.id   AF-A0A962QGS0-F1
#
_cell.length_a   1.000
_cell.length_b   1.000
_cell.length_c   1.000
_cell.angle_alpha   90.00
_cell.angle_beta   90.00
_cell.angle_gamma   90.00
#
_symmetry.space_group_name_H-M   'P 1'
#
loop_
_entity.id
_entity.type
_entity.pdbx_description
1 polymer ?
#
loop_
_entity_poly.entity_id
_entity_poly.type
_entity_poly.pdbx_seq_one_letter_code
_entity_poly.pdbx_strand_id
1 'polypeptide(L)'
;FATHYHELTALTSRLPALSCHSMQVKEWQGDIVFLHSVAPGAADRSYGIHVAKLAGLPKAVIARAQSILEKLQTGEQSGNLARLSEDLPLFSLQDKVQSSAHTNPALDQLETINPDTLSPREALDALYQLKTLLKTT
;
A
#
# COMPACT_ATOMS: atom_id res chain seq x y z
N PHE A 1 10.16 16.91 24.61
CA PHE A 1 8.78 16.42 24.53
C PHE A 1 8.64 15.63 23.23
N ALA A 2 8.38 14.32 23.31
CA ALA A 2 8.23 13.47 22.13
C ALA A 2 6.75 13.37 21.74
N THR A 3 6.41 13.57 20.48
CA THR A 3 5.03 13.63 19.99
C THR A 3 4.93 13.24 18.52
N HIS A 4 3.73 12.82 18.11
CA HIS A 4 3.36 12.58 16.72
C HIS A 4 2.53 13.73 16.11
N TYR A 5 2.16 14.74 16.90
CA TYR A 5 1.43 15.92 16.42
C TYR A 5 2.39 16.89 15.74
N HIS A 6 2.35 16.95 14.40
CA HIS A 6 3.16 17.87 13.61
C HIS A 6 2.75 19.33 13.83
N GLU A 7 1.47 19.58 14.08
CA GLU A 7 0.87 20.90 14.28
C GLU A 7 1.49 21.67 15.45
N LEU A 8 2.04 20.98 16.44
CA LEU A 8 2.74 21.60 17.57
C LEU A 8 4.02 22.32 17.15
N THR A 9 4.62 21.98 16.00
CA THR A 9 5.80 22.68 15.47
C THR A 9 5.49 24.15 15.15
N ALA A 10 4.23 24.50 14.87
CA ALA A 10 3.79 25.88 14.66
C ALA A 10 3.98 26.77 15.89
N LEU A 11 4.05 26.19 17.10
CA LEU A 11 4.29 26.92 18.35
C LEU A 11 5.67 27.56 18.43
N THR A 12 6.63 27.11 17.60
CA THR A 12 7.96 27.72 17.49
C THR A 12 7.89 29.22 17.16
N SER A 13 6.83 29.65 16.45
CA SER A 13 6.58 31.06 16.15
C SER A 13 6.14 31.91 17.36
N ARG A 14 5.60 31.28 18.41
CA ARG A 14 5.02 31.95 19.58
C ARG A 14 5.89 31.83 20.84
N LEU A 15 6.73 30.79 20.91
CA LEU A 15 7.52 30.46 22.08
C LEU A 15 9.01 30.59 21.74
N PRO A 16 9.68 31.70 22.12
CA PRO A 16 11.07 31.98 21.69
C PRO A 16 12.10 31.00 22.28
N ALA A 17 11.78 30.31 23.37
CA ALA A 17 12.63 29.28 23.97
C ALA A 17 12.39 27.87 23.39
N LEU A 18 11.40 27.70 22.51
CA LEU A 18 11.07 26.40 21.92
C LEU A 18 12.01 26.08 20.76
N SER A 19 12.54 24.86 20.75
CA SER A 19 13.33 24.33 19.64
C SER A 19 12.82 22.96 19.22
N CYS A 20 12.53 22.80 17.93
CA CYS A 20 12.12 21.54 17.34
C CYS A 20 13.34 20.64 17.09
N HIS A 21 13.19 19.36 17.41
CA HIS A 21 14.15 18.32 17.11
C HIS A 21 13.40 17.08 16.62
N SER A 22 13.99 16.36 15.68
CA SER A 22 13.40 15.16 15.08
C SER A 22 14.42 14.04 14.95
N MET A 23 13.93 12.80 14.89
CA MET A 23 14.76 11.63 14.59
C MET A 23 15.04 11.58 13.08
N GLN A 24 16.29 11.39 12.71
CA GLN A 24 16.67 11.31 11.30
C GLN A 24 16.26 9.98 10.68
N VAL A 25 15.77 10.08 9.45
CA VAL A 25 15.24 8.98 8.66
C VAL A 25 15.83 9.08 7.26
N LYS A 26 16.24 7.96 6.67
CA LYS A 26 16.77 7.90 5.30
C LYS A 26 15.97 6.91 4.45
N GLU A 27 15.58 7.32 3.27
CA GLU A 27 14.98 6.44 2.26
C GLU A 27 16.09 5.75 1.46
N TRP A 28 16.00 4.43 1.31
CA TRP A 28 16.93 3.61 0.54
C TRP A 28 16.18 2.50 -0.21
N GLN A 29 16.27 2.48 -1.54
CA GLN A 29 15.66 1.44 -2.40
C GLN A 29 14.14 1.20 -2.14
N GLY A 30 13.40 2.25 -1.77
CA GLY A 30 11.96 2.13 -1.48
C GLY A 30 11.63 1.60 -0.08
N ASP A 31 12.64 1.49 0.78
CA ASP A 31 12.52 1.21 2.21
C ASP A 31 13.06 2.35 3.06
N ILE A 32 12.70 2.34 4.34
CA ILE A 32 13.05 3.37 5.31
C ILE A 32 14.06 2.84 6.32
N VAL A 33 15.12 3.61 6.53
CA VAL A 33 16.16 3.36 7.52
C VAL A 33 16.10 4.43 8.60
N PHE A 34 15.87 4.01 9.84
CA PHE A 34 15.94 4.90 11.00
C PHE A 34 17.40 5.05 11.44
N LEU A 35 17.91 6.27 11.41
CA LEU A 35 19.32 6.54 11.74
C LEU A 35 19.59 6.59 13.25
N HIS A 36 18.52 6.60 14.07
CA HIS A 36 18.57 6.75 15.53
C HIS A 36 19.37 7.97 16.02
N SER A 37 19.59 8.94 15.16
CA SER A 37 20.21 10.23 15.46
C SER A 37 19.13 11.29 15.58
N VAL A 38 19.29 12.21 16.54
CA VAL A 38 18.44 13.39 16.70
C VAL A 38 19.09 14.55 15.97
N ALA A 39 18.31 15.28 15.18
CA ALA A 39 18.74 16.50 14.50
C ALA A 39 17.80 17.67 14.82
N PRO A 40 18.29 18.92 14.77
CA PRO A 40 17.44 20.10 14.89
C PRO A 40 16.47 20.20 13.71
N GLY A 41 15.28 20.74 13.96
CA GLY A 41 14.21 20.90 12.98
C GLY A 41 13.00 20.02 13.22
N ALA A 42 11.89 20.36 12.56
CA ALA A 42 10.70 19.52 12.48
C ALA A 42 10.92 18.38 11.47
N ALA A 43 10.17 17.29 11.60
CA ALA A 43 10.18 16.23 10.61
C ALA A 43 9.47 16.69 9.32
N ASP A 44 10.06 16.38 8.16
CA ASP A 44 9.55 16.81 6.85
C ASP A 44 8.29 16.06 6.40
N ARG A 45 8.08 14.83 6.90
CA ARG A 45 7.00 13.93 6.48
C ARG A 45 6.54 13.01 7.60
N SER A 46 5.33 12.49 7.45
CA SER A 46 4.80 11.40 8.28
C SER A 46 5.16 10.04 7.70
N TYR A 47 5.79 9.17 8.50
CA TYR A 47 6.26 7.84 8.06
C TYR A 47 5.32 6.69 8.44
N GLY A 48 4.09 6.97 8.87
CA GLY A 48 3.16 5.96 9.39
C GLY A 48 2.87 4.81 8.43
N ILE A 49 2.62 5.09 7.14
CA ILE A 49 2.38 4.05 6.12
C ILE A 49 3.62 3.16 5.92
N HIS A 50 4.81 3.74 6.02
CA HIS A 50 6.06 2.99 5.89
C HIS A 50 6.32 2.08 7.11
N VAL A 51 6.03 2.56 8.31
CA VAL A 51 6.07 1.75 9.53
C VAL A 51 5.06 0.60 9.44
N ALA A 52 3.86 0.84 8.90
CA ALA A 52 2.88 -0.22 8.66
C ALA A 52 3.36 -1.28 7.67
N LYS A 53 4.06 -0.86 6.59
CA LYS A 53 4.71 -1.79 5.64
C LYS A 53 5.76 -2.66 6.35
N LEU A 54 6.61 -2.06 7.18
CA LEU A 54 7.62 -2.77 7.98
C LEU A 54 6.99 -3.72 9.01
N ALA A 55 5.84 -3.36 9.57
CA ALA A 55 5.06 -4.21 10.49
C ALA A 55 4.36 -5.38 9.79
N GLY A 56 4.47 -5.50 8.45
CA GLY A 56 3.93 -6.63 7.70
C GLY A 56 2.43 -6.51 7.41
N LEU A 57 1.85 -5.31 7.42
CA LEU A 57 0.46 -5.14 7.03
C LEU A 57 0.24 -5.56 5.56
N PRO A 58 -0.95 -6.09 5.20
CA PRO A 58 -1.23 -6.56 3.85
C PRO A 58 -1.06 -5.46 2.79
N LYS A 59 -0.51 -5.81 1.61
CA LYS A 59 -0.28 -4.86 0.51
C LYS A 59 -1.53 -4.06 0.11
N ALA A 60 -2.70 -4.70 0.11
CA ALA A 60 -3.97 -4.04 -0.20
C ALA A 60 -4.32 -2.92 0.81
N VAL A 61 -3.98 -3.10 2.09
CA VAL A 61 -4.18 -2.10 3.15
C VAL A 61 -3.23 -0.92 2.95
N ILE A 62 -1.96 -1.19 2.66
CA ILE A 62 -0.95 -0.17 2.37
C ILE A 62 -1.35 0.68 1.16
N ALA A 63 -1.77 0.04 0.06
CA ALA A 63 -2.21 0.73 -1.16
C ALA A 63 -3.43 1.62 -0.91
N ARG A 64 -4.42 1.14 -0.13
CA ARG A 64 -5.58 1.95 0.25
C ARG A 64 -5.17 3.17 1.10
N ALA A 65 -4.30 2.96 2.08
CA ALA A 65 -3.82 4.05 2.95
C ALA A 65 -3.10 5.14 2.14
N GLN A 66 -2.29 4.76 1.14
CA GLN A 66 -1.64 5.70 0.22
C GLN A 66 -2.66 6.51 -0.59
N SER A 67 -3.66 5.85 -1.18
CA SER A 67 -4.73 6.54 -1.93
C SER A 67 -5.53 7.51 -1.06
N ILE A 68 -5.81 7.15 0.19
CA ILE A 68 -6.49 8.06 1.14
C ILE A 68 -5.59 9.25 1.49
N LEU A 69 -4.30 9.01 1.73
CA LEU A 69 -3.34 10.08 2.03
C LEU A 69 -3.25 11.09 0.88
N GLU A 70 -3.17 10.63 -0.36
CA GLU A 70 -3.16 11.50 -1.54
C GLU A 70 -4.42 12.37 -1.63
N LYS A 71 -5.60 11.80 -1.34
CA LYS A 71 -6.87 12.53 -1.29
C LYS A 71 -6.90 13.57 -0.17
N LEU A 72 -6.35 13.24 1.00
CA LEU A 72 -6.29 14.16 2.13
C LEU A 72 -5.34 15.33 1.84
N GLN A 73 -4.18 15.06 1.24
CA GLN A 73 -3.19 16.07 0.86
C GLN A 73 -3.71 17.00 -0.25
N THR A 74 -4.46 16.47 -1.22
CA THR A 74 -5.11 17.31 -2.26
C THR A 74 -6.34 18.05 -1.74
N GLY A 75 -6.97 17.55 -0.68
CA GLY A 75 -8.16 18.13 -0.04
C GLY A 75 -7.88 19.13 1.09
N GLU A 76 -6.63 19.54 1.34
CA GLU A 76 -6.23 20.45 2.43
C GLU A 76 -6.72 21.92 2.29
N GLN A 77 -7.80 22.17 1.56
CA GLN A 77 -8.66 23.34 1.79
C GLN A 77 -9.81 22.89 2.72
N SER A 78 -9.50 22.86 4.02
CA SER A 78 -10.39 22.80 5.20
C SER A 78 -11.85 22.40 4.96
N GLY A 79 -12.25 21.22 5.45
CA GLY A 79 -13.64 21.00 5.87
C GLY A 79 -14.27 19.63 5.59
N ASN A 80 -13.59 18.68 4.95
CA ASN A 80 -14.25 17.51 4.37
C ASN A 80 -13.98 16.14 5.03
N LEU A 81 -13.36 16.09 6.22
CA LEU A 81 -13.17 14.83 6.96
C LEU A 81 -14.49 14.08 7.19
N ALA A 82 -15.60 14.80 7.38
CA ALA A 82 -16.93 14.21 7.55
C ALA A 82 -17.51 13.59 6.26
N ARG A 83 -17.19 14.15 5.07
CA ARG A 83 -17.65 13.60 3.77
C ARG A 83 -16.86 12.36 3.35
N LEU A 84 -15.60 12.25 3.76
CA LEU A 84 -14.78 11.06 3.49
C LEU A 84 -15.33 9.83 4.22
N SER A 85 -15.89 9.98 5.42
CA SER A 85 -16.56 8.86 6.12
C SER A 85 -17.80 8.34 5.40
N GLU A 86 -18.51 9.19 4.64
CA GLU A 86 -19.68 8.79 3.84
C GLU A 86 -19.27 8.15 2.50
N ASP A 87 -18.14 8.56 1.92
CA ASP A 87 -17.59 8.07 0.64
C ASP A 87 -16.50 6.99 0.78
N LEU A 88 -16.31 6.41 1.97
CA LEU A 88 -15.42 5.26 2.19
C LEU A 88 -16.27 3.99 2.34
N PRO A 89 -16.63 3.27 1.26
CA PRO A 89 -17.19 1.95 1.43
C PRO A 89 -16.03 1.09 1.97
N LEU A 90 -16.15 0.68 3.23
CA LEU A 90 -15.17 -0.17 3.90
C LEU A 90 -14.99 -1.49 3.12
N PHE A 91 -16.02 -1.89 2.36
CA PHE A 91 -16.18 -3.19 1.70
C PHE A 91 -16.11 -3.17 0.15
N SER A 92 -16.03 -2.02 -0.53
CA SER A 92 -16.01 -1.96 -2.01
C SER A 92 -14.72 -2.51 -2.66
N LEU A 93 -13.76 -2.98 -1.86
CA LEU A 93 -12.57 -3.66 -2.34
C LEU A 93 -12.80 -5.15 -2.66
N GLN A 94 -13.94 -5.74 -2.26
CA GLN A 94 -14.22 -7.14 -2.66
C GLN A 94 -14.36 -7.29 -4.18
N ASP A 95 -14.80 -6.23 -4.89
CA ASP A 95 -14.95 -6.29 -6.35
C ASP A 95 -13.67 -5.97 -7.13
N LYS A 96 -12.71 -5.23 -6.54
CA LYS A 96 -11.51 -4.76 -7.28
C LYS A 96 -10.25 -5.60 -7.10
N VAL A 97 -10.24 -6.57 -6.18
CA VAL A 97 -9.15 -7.55 -6.08
C VAL A 97 -9.24 -8.63 -7.17
N GLN A 98 -10.34 -8.65 -7.96
CA GLN A 98 -10.49 -9.56 -9.10
C GLN A 98 -9.87 -9.09 -10.42
N SER A 99 -9.24 -7.90 -10.52
CA SER A 99 -8.76 -7.39 -11.81
C SER A 99 -7.29 -6.96 -11.90
N SER A 100 -6.39 -7.55 -11.11
CA SER A 100 -5.02 -7.70 -11.63
C SER A 100 -5.05 -8.81 -12.68
N ALA A 101 -5.56 -8.46 -13.86
CA ALA A 101 -5.47 -9.26 -15.08
C ALA A 101 -4.00 -9.36 -15.49
N HIS A 102 -3.23 -10.14 -14.74
CA HIS A 102 -2.22 -10.97 -15.37
C HIS A 102 -3.02 -12.10 -16.00
N THR A 103 -3.43 -11.90 -17.25
CA THR A 103 -4.01 -12.95 -18.08
C THR A 103 -2.93 -14.02 -18.23
N ASN A 104 -2.88 -14.94 -17.27
CA ASN A 104 -1.98 -16.06 -17.35
C ASN A 104 -2.54 -16.97 -18.43
N PRO A 105 -1.83 -17.20 -19.54
CA PRO A 105 -2.35 -18.00 -20.65
C PRO A 105 -2.74 -19.43 -20.24
N ALA A 106 -2.21 -19.93 -19.12
CA ALA A 106 -2.63 -21.21 -18.54
C ALA A 106 -4.05 -21.15 -17.94
N LEU A 107 -4.48 -20.02 -17.37
CA LEU A 107 -5.83 -19.86 -16.82
C LEU A 107 -6.88 -19.83 -17.94
N ASP A 108 -6.60 -19.10 -19.02
CA ASP A 108 -7.48 -19.07 -20.20
C ASP A 108 -7.66 -20.48 -20.80
N GLN A 109 -6.55 -21.24 -20.90
CA GLN A 109 -6.63 -22.62 -21.41
C GLN A 109 -7.42 -23.53 -20.45
N LEU A 110 -7.27 -23.35 -19.14
CA LEU A 110 -7.96 -24.16 -18.14
C LEU A 110 -9.48 -23.96 -18.17
N GLU A 111 -9.96 -22.73 -18.40
CA GLU A 111 -11.41 -22.46 -18.52
C GLU A 111 -12.07 -23.20 -19.69
N THR A 112 -11.30 -23.48 -20.74
CA THR A 112 -11.82 -24.18 -21.93
C THR A 112 -11.79 -25.71 -21.84
N ILE A 113 -11.09 -26.27 -20.85
CA ILE A 113 -10.93 -27.73 -20.71
C ILE A 113 -12.16 -28.32 -20.02
N ASN A 114 -12.80 -29.29 -20.68
CA ASN A 114 -13.84 -30.12 -20.06
C ASN A 114 -13.28 -31.50 -19.69
N PRO A 115 -13.01 -31.78 -18.40
CA PRO A 115 -12.38 -33.02 -17.95
C PRO A 115 -13.21 -34.26 -18.25
N ASP A 116 -14.54 -34.15 -18.30
CA ASP A 116 -15.45 -35.27 -18.52
C ASP A 116 -15.42 -35.78 -19.97
N THR A 117 -14.82 -35.00 -20.89
CA THR A 117 -14.71 -35.35 -22.31
C THR A 117 -13.33 -35.88 -22.71
N LEU A 118 -12.35 -35.83 -21.81
CA LEU A 118 -10.97 -36.22 -22.10
C LEU A 118 -10.71 -37.68 -21.77
N SER A 119 -9.96 -38.36 -22.64
CA SER A 119 -9.34 -39.63 -22.29
C SER A 119 -8.23 -39.42 -21.25
N PRO A 120 -7.86 -40.46 -20.48
CA PRO A 120 -6.78 -40.37 -19.50
C PRO A 120 -5.45 -39.86 -20.07
N ARG A 121 -5.17 -40.14 -21.35
CA ARG A 121 -3.96 -39.68 -22.03
C ARG A 121 -4.04 -38.20 -22.40
N GLU A 122 -5.18 -37.76 -22.94
CA GLU A 122 -5.39 -36.35 -23.29
C GLU A 122 -5.42 -35.44 -22.05
N ALA A 123 -6.01 -35.93 -20.95
CA ALA A 123 -5.97 -35.22 -19.67
C ALA A 123 -4.53 -35.03 -19.17
N LEU A 124 -3.69 -36.06 -19.29
CA LEU A 124 -2.28 -35.96 -18.91
C LEU A 124 -1.53 -34.97 -19.80
N ASP A 125 -1.75 -35.02 -21.12
CA ASP A 125 -1.12 -34.10 -22.08
C ASP A 125 -1.53 -32.64 -21.82
N ALA A 126 -2.80 -32.38 -21.51
CA ALA A 126 -3.30 -31.06 -21.13
C ALA A 126 -2.61 -30.50 -19.87
N LEU A 127 -2.36 -31.34 -18.85
CA LEU A 127 -1.63 -30.93 -17.64
C LEU A 127 -0.18 -30.52 -17.95
N TYR A 128 0.49 -31.22 -18.86
CA TYR A 128 1.85 -30.85 -19.29
C TYR A 128 1.87 -29.52 -20.06
N GLN A 129 0.86 -29.26 -20.89
CA GLN A 129 0.73 -27.99 -21.60
C GLN A 129 0.52 -26.81 -20.64
N LEU A 130 -0.41 -26.96 -19.69
CA LEU A 130 -0.66 -25.95 -18.65
C LEU A 130 0.61 -25.64 -17.84
N LYS A 131 1.38 -26.67 -17.45
CA LYS A 131 2.65 -26.50 -16.73
C LYS A 131 3.72 -25.77 -17.55
N THR A 132 3.68 -25.89 -18.87
CA THR A 132 4.61 -25.19 -19.78
C THR A 132 4.25 -23.71 -19.90
N LEU A 133 2.96 -23.40 -20.00
CA LEU A 133 2.46 -22.02 -20.03
C LEU A 133 2.78 -21.27 -18.73
N LEU A 134 2.72 -21.94 -17.57
CA LEU A 134 3.10 -21.36 -16.28
C LEU A 134 4.59 -21.01 -16.13
N LYS A 135 5.49 -21.66 -16.88
CA LYS A 135 6.95 -21.40 -16.78
C LYS A 135 7.42 -20.27 -17.71
N THR A 136 6.60 -19.90 -18.68
CA THR A 136 6.97 -18.92 -19.71
C THR A 136 6.67 -17.47 -19.28
N THR A 137 6.10 -17.29 -18.09
CA THR A 137 5.81 -15.99 -17.45
C THR A 137 6.68 -15.83 -16.21
#